data_AF-A0A3D9ZNP5-F1
#
_entry.id   AF-A0A3D9ZNP5-F1
#
_cell.length_a   1.000
_cell.length_b   1.000
_cell.length_c   1.000
_cell.angle_alpha   90.00
_cell.angle_beta   90.00
_cell.angle_gamma   90.00
#
_symmetry.space_group_name_H-M   'P 1'
#
loop_
_entity.id
_entity.type
_entity.pdbx_description
1 polymer ?
#
loop_
_entity_poly.entity_id
_entity_poly.type
_entity_poly.pdbx_seq_one_letter_code
_entity_poly.pdbx_strand_id
1 'polypeptide(L)'
;MTSRSGFLTFSALNGRHHRAALNVFMFIVIAHWAEHIVQAIQIWGLGWPRPKARGVLGVWFPWLITSEWLHYGFAIVMLAGLWLLRDGFTGRARTWWMVAFGLQFWHHIEHLLLLLQAQTGHYLGGAAVPTSLVQLIVPRVELHLFYNTVVFIPMVVALYLHLRPTEAEARAMACSCRPSDVSARRRVQAATAS
;
A
#
# COMPACT_ATOMS: atom_id res chain seq x y z
N MET A 1 -11.74 1.69 -35.65
CA MET A 1 -10.38 1.43 -35.14
C MET A 1 -10.35 1.69 -33.64
N THR A 2 -10.72 0.69 -32.85
CA THR A 2 -10.76 0.78 -31.38
C THR A 2 -9.41 0.37 -30.79
N SER A 3 -9.00 1.10 -29.76
CA SER A 3 -7.66 1.15 -29.17
C SER A 3 -7.07 -0.23 -28.79
N ARG A 4 -6.10 -0.71 -29.56
CA ARG A 4 -5.18 -1.80 -29.15
C ARG A 4 -4.13 -1.32 -28.11
N SER A 5 -4.02 -0.02 -27.88
CA SER A 5 -2.96 0.57 -27.06
C SER A 5 -3.14 0.29 -25.56
N GLY A 6 -4.37 0.26 -25.05
CA GLY A 6 -4.63 0.03 -23.62
C GLY A 6 -4.26 -1.39 -23.15
N PHE A 7 -4.47 -2.40 -24.00
CA PHE A 7 -4.12 -3.79 -23.65
C PHE A 7 -2.59 -3.99 -23.64
N LEU A 8 -1.88 -3.32 -24.56
CA LEU A 8 -0.42 -3.36 -24.65
C LEU A 8 0.26 -2.64 -23.49
N THR A 9 -0.33 -1.57 -22.93
CA THR A 9 0.23 -0.86 -21.77
C THR A 9 0.11 -1.65 -20.48
N PHE A 10 -1.04 -2.30 -20.21
CA PHE A 10 -1.20 -3.17 -19.03
C PHE A 10 -0.31 -4.40 -19.08
N SER A 11 -0.20 -5.03 -20.25
CA SER A 11 0.71 -6.15 -20.48
C SER A 11 2.18 -5.73 -20.31
N ALA A 12 2.58 -4.55 -20.80
CA ALA A 12 3.93 -4.04 -20.60
C ALA A 12 4.23 -3.69 -19.14
N LEU A 13 3.26 -3.12 -18.41
CA LEU A 13 3.36 -2.79 -16.99
C LEU A 13 3.58 -4.03 -16.13
N ASN A 14 2.81 -5.10 -16.36
CA ASN A 14 2.94 -6.37 -15.62
C ASN A 14 3.94 -7.35 -16.25
N GLY A 15 4.55 -6.96 -17.37
CA GLY A 15 5.61 -7.69 -18.05
C GLY A 15 6.98 -7.03 -17.79
N ARG A 16 7.54 -6.44 -18.85
CA ARG A 16 8.90 -5.87 -18.86
C ARG A 16 9.13 -4.74 -17.85
N HIS A 17 8.11 -3.94 -17.53
CA HIS A 17 8.26 -2.80 -16.61
C HIS A 17 7.85 -3.10 -15.16
N HIS A 18 7.40 -4.32 -14.87
CA HIS A 18 6.81 -4.65 -13.58
C HIS A 18 7.73 -4.37 -12.40
N ARG A 19 9.01 -4.78 -12.48
CA ARG A 19 10.00 -4.51 -11.44
C ARG A 19 10.16 -3.03 -11.15
N ALA A 20 10.24 -2.20 -12.18
CA ALA A 20 10.41 -0.76 -12.03
C ALA A 20 9.15 -0.11 -11.42
N ALA A 21 7.97 -0.46 -11.94
CA ALA A 21 6.70 0.05 -11.44
C ALA A 21 6.43 -0.37 -9.99
N LEU A 22 6.75 -1.63 -9.65
CA LEU A 22 6.66 -2.14 -8.30
C LEU A 22 7.60 -1.41 -7.34
N ASN A 23 8.85 -1.13 -7.75
CA ASN A 23 9.79 -0.36 -6.93
C ASN A 23 9.29 1.07 -6.67
N VAL A 24 8.76 1.75 -7.70
CA VAL A 24 8.17 3.10 -7.54
C VAL A 24 6.98 3.05 -6.59
N PHE A 25 6.09 2.07 -6.76
CA PHE A 25 4.95 1.90 -5.88
C PHE A 25 5.39 1.64 -4.43
N MET A 26 6.38 0.77 -4.22
CA MET A 26 6.90 0.48 -2.88
C MET A 26 7.62 1.68 -2.25
N PHE A 27 8.29 2.51 -3.04
CA PHE A 27 8.84 3.77 -2.54
C PHE A 27 7.75 4.69 -1.99
N ILE A 28 6.65 4.86 -2.73
CA ILE A 28 5.49 5.66 -2.29
C ILE A 28 4.90 5.10 -1.00
N VAL A 29 4.71 3.77 -0.93
CA VAL A 29 4.20 3.07 0.26
C VAL A 29 5.09 3.31 1.47
N ILE A 30 6.42 3.14 1.32
CA ILE A 30 7.37 3.32 2.42
C ILE A 30 7.43 4.78 2.87
N ALA A 31 7.42 5.74 1.93
CA ALA A 31 7.42 7.16 2.27
C ALA A 31 6.19 7.54 3.10
N HIS A 32 5.01 7.07 2.71
CA HIS A 32 3.79 7.27 3.48
C HIS A 32 3.83 6.56 4.84
N TRP A 33 4.32 5.32 4.88
CA TRP A 33 4.45 4.59 6.14
C TRP A 33 5.41 5.30 7.11
N ALA A 34 6.52 5.86 6.60
CA ALA A 34 7.46 6.64 7.38
C ALA A 34 6.81 7.90 8.00
N GLU A 35 5.92 8.57 7.26
CA GLU A 35 5.14 9.70 7.79
C GLU A 35 4.37 9.29 9.07
N HIS A 36 3.68 8.16 9.02
CA HIS A 36 2.89 7.66 10.15
C HIS A 36 3.73 7.09 11.28
N ILE A 37 4.84 6.41 11.00
CA ILE A 37 5.76 5.93 12.03
C ILE A 37 6.40 7.10 12.78
N VAL A 38 6.80 8.16 12.07
CA VAL A 38 7.33 9.36 12.74
C VAL A 38 6.24 10.07 13.54
N GLN A 39 5.00 10.13 13.04
CA GLN A 39 3.87 10.63 13.82
C GLN A 39 3.66 9.83 15.11
N ALA A 40 3.75 8.50 15.04
CA ALA A 40 3.68 7.62 16.21
C ALA A 40 4.80 7.93 17.22
N ILE A 41 6.03 8.06 16.74
CA ILE A 41 7.20 8.38 17.58
C ILE A 41 7.03 9.76 18.23
N GLN A 42 6.54 10.76 17.51
CA GLN A 42 6.26 12.08 18.06
C GLN A 42 5.26 12.01 19.23
N ILE A 43 4.18 11.24 19.09
CA ILE A 43 3.14 11.12 20.12
C ILE A 43 3.65 10.32 21.33
N TRP A 44 4.13 9.10 21.11
CA TRP A 44 4.40 8.16 22.21
C TRP A 44 5.86 8.14 22.66
N GLY A 45 6.80 8.41 21.75
CA GLY A 45 8.23 8.48 22.08
C GLY A 45 8.65 9.84 22.63
N LEU A 46 8.14 10.93 22.03
CA LEU A 46 8.51 12.30 22.38
C LEU A 46 7.45 13.06 23.19
N GLY A 47 6.26 12.48 23.41
CA GLY A 47 5.19 13.09 24.20
C GLY A 47 4.55 14.31 23.55
N TRP A 48 4.65 14.49 22.23
CA TRP A 48 4.08 15.65 21.55
C TRP A 48 2.55 15.59 21.60
N PRO A 49 1.87 16.73 21.81
CA PRO A 49 0.43 16.81 21.62
C PRO A 49 0.04 16.39 20.19
N ARG A 50 -1.02 15.59 20.04
CA ARG A 50 -1.49 15.09 18.73
C ARG A 50 -1.61 16.18 17.65
N PRO A 51 -2.10 17.41 17.92
CA PRO A 51 -2.16 18.47 16.90
C PRO A 51 -0.80 18.94 16.37
N LYS A 52 0.30 18.66 17.10
CA LYS A 52 1.67 18.97 16.73
C LYS A 52 2.43 17.77 16.14
N ALA A 53 1.94 16.55 16.36
CA ALA A 53 2.53 15.33 15.81
C ALA A 53 2.07 15.09 14.37
N ARG A 54 2.87 15.59 13.42
CA ARG A 54 2.56 15.66 11.98
C ARG A 54 3.56 14.91 11.11
N GLY A 55 4.21 13.87 11.63
CA GLY A 55 5.08 13.01 10.81
C GLY A 55 6.36 13.69 10.32
N VAL A 56 6.90 13.21 9.20
CA VAL A 56 8.15 13.70 8.60
C VAL A 56 7.91 15.02 7.90
N LEU A 57 6.99 15.05 6.95
CA LEU A 57 6.75 16.21 6.09
C LEU A 57 5.80 17.22 6.73
N GLY A 58 4.84 16.80 7.55
CA GLY A 58 3.81 17.71 8.06
C GLY A 58 4.26 18.65 9.17
N VAL A 59 5.44 18.42 9.74
CA VAL A 59 6.08 19.43 10.60
C VAL A 59 6.46 20.66 9.77
N TRP A 60 6.90 20.46 8.53
CA TRP A 60 7.32 21.51 7.61
C TRP A 60 6.18 22.04 6.73
N PHE A 61 5.24 21.17 6.36
CA PHE A 61 4.12 21.47 5.47
C PHE A 61 2.78 21.03 6.09
N PRO A 62 2.28 21.70 7.15
CA PRO A 62 1.11 21.25 7.91
C PRO A 62 -0.16 21.08 7.06
N TRP A 63 -0.34 21.94 6.04
CA TRP A 63 -1.48 21.89 5.12
C TRP A 63 -1.56 20.60 4.33
N LEU A 64 -0.41 19.93 4.11
CA LEU A 64 -0.33 18.67 3.40
C LEU A 64 -1.15 17.63 4.18
N ILE A 65 -0.95 17.55 5.49
CA ILE A 65 -1.54 16.49 6.33
C ILE A 65 -2.89 16.89 6.93
N THR A 66 -3.27 18.17 6.94
CA THR A 66 -4.63 18.55 7.36
C THR A 66 -5.66 18.40 6.25
N SER A 67 -5.24 18.08 5.02
CA SER A 67 -6.13 17.95 3.87
C SER A 67 -6.73 16.54 3.79
N GLU A 68 -8.06 16.44 3.92
CA GLU A 68 -8.80 15.18 3.65
C GLU A 68 -8.65 14.76 2.17
N TRP A 69 -8.46 15.72 1.26
CA TRP A 69 -8.16 15.43 -0.15
C TRP A 69 -6.82 14.71 -0.34
N LEU A 70 -5.79 15.09 0.42
CA LEU A 70 -4.51 14.41 0.30
C LEU A 70 -4.62 12.96 0.79
N HIS A 71 -5.23 12.75 1.95
CA HIS A 71 -5.44 11.41 2.49
C HIS A 71 -6.24 10.53 1.52
N TYR A 72 -7.34 11.05 0.99
CA TYR A 72 -8.15 10.32 0.02
C TYR A 72 -7.40 10.07 -1.29
N GLY A 73 -6.65 11.05 -1.79
CA GLY A 73 -5.80 10.91 -2.98
C GLY A 73 -4.76 9.83 -2.81
N PHE A 74 -4.11 9.75 -1.64
CA PHE A 74 -3.18 8.67 -1.33
C PHE A 74 -3.87 7.30 -1.30
N ALA A 75 -5.07 7.21 -0.69
CA ALA A 75 -5.85 5.97 -0.68
C ALA A 75 -6.20 5.48 -2.09
N ILE A 76 -6.47 6.39 -3.03
CA ILE A 76 -6.65 6.07 -4.45
C ILE A 76 -5.36 5.58 -5.11
N VAL A 77 -4.22 6.23 -4.85
CA VAL A 77 -2.90 5.79 -5.37
C VAL A 77 -2.59 4.37 -4.89
N MET A 78 -2.84 4.07 -3.61
CA MET A 78 -2.69 2.72 -3.05
C MET A 78 -3.58 1.70 -3.76
N LEU A 79 -4.88 2.00 -3.88
CA LEU A 79 -5.84 1.10 -4.51
C LEU A 79 -5.50 0.85 -5.99
N ALA A 80 -5.13 1.90 -6.72
CA ALA A 80 -4.69 1.81 -8.10
C ALA A 80 -3.39 1.01 -8.22
N GLY A 81 -2.37 1.28 -7.42
CA GLY A 81 -1.11 0.53 -7.46
C GLY A 81 -1.29 -0.96 -7.21
N LEU A 82 -2.05 -1.33 -6.16
CA LEU A 82 -2.39 -2.71 -5.85
C LEU A 82 -3.17 -3.36 -7.01
N TRP A 83 -4.17 -2.68 -7.56
CA TRP A 83 -4.96 -3.22 -8.66
C TRP A 83 -4.15 -3.38 -9.94
N LEU A 84 -3.46 -2.33 -10.39
CA LEU A 84 -2.79 -2.29 -11.69
C LEU A 84 -1.58 -3.24 -11.75
N LEU A 85 -0.90 -3.48 -10.62
CA LEU A 85 0.26 -4.38 -10.53
C LEU A 85 -0.10 -5.84 -10.23
N ARG A 86 -1.38 -6.16 -9.97
CA ARG A 86 -1.80 -7.49 -9.50
C ARG A 86 -1.44 -8.63 -10.45
N ASP A 87 -1.42 -8.37 -11.76
CA ASP A 87 -1.25 -9.41 -12.78
C ASP A 87 0.24 -9.76 -13.01
N GLY A 88 1.17 -8.99 -12.44
CA GLY A 88 2.59 -9.38 -12.38
C GLY A 88 2.89 -10.40 -11.29
N PHE A 89 1.99 -10.59 -10.32
CA PHE A 89 2.10 -11.60 -9.27
C PHE A 89 1.44 -12.91 -9.69
N THR A 90 2.04 -14.04 -9.30
CA THR A 90 1.52 -15.40 -9.54
C THR A 90 1.50 -16.22 -8.26
N GLY A 91 0.72 -17.31 -8.25
CA GLY A 91 0.67 -18.27 -7.15
C GLY A 91 0.40 -17.62 -5.78
N ARG A 92 1.19 -18.01 -4.76
CA ARG A 92 1.00 -17.55 -3.38
C ARG A 92 1.19 -16.04 -3.24
N ALA A 93 2.15 -15.47 -3.99
CA ALA A 93 2.40 -14.04 -3.95
C ALA A 93 1.18 -13.24 -4.40
N ARG A 94 0.45 -13.72 -5.42
CA ARG A 94 -0.79 -13.10 -5.89
C ARG A 94 -1.89 -13.13 -4.84
N THR A 95 -2.02 -14.24 -4.12
CA THR A 95 -3.01 -14.36 -3.03
C THR A 95 -2.80 -13.28 -1.98
N TRP A 96 -1.57 -13.14 -1.46
CA TRP A 96 -1.26 -12.13 -0.45
C TRP A 96 -1.39 -10.70 -0.98
N TRP A 97 -1.06 -10.47 -2.25
CA TRP A 97 -1.29 -9.16 -2.89
C TRP A 97 -2.77 -8.81 -2.97
N MET A 98 -3.64 -9.78 -3.26
CA MET A 98 -5.09 -9.58 -3.29
C MET A 98 -5.70 -9.45 -1.88
N VAL A 99 -5.11 -10.07 -0.85
CA VAL A 99 -5.46 -9.80 0.55
C VAL A 99 -5.15 -8.35 0.90
N ALA A 100 -3.95 -7.85 0.55
CA ALA A 100 -3.60 -6.44 0.73
C ALA A 100 -4.61 -5.51 0.01
N PHE A 101 -4.97 -5.84 -1.23
CA PHE A 101 -5.97 -5.10 -2.00
C PHE A 101 -7.34 -5.05 -1.31
N GLY A 102 -7.84 -6.18 -0.81
CA GLY A 102 -9.13 -6.23 -0.11
C GLY A 102 -9.14 -5.37 1.17
N LEU A 103 -8.08 -5.44 1.96
CA LEU A 103 -7.92 -4.62 3.16
C LEU A 103 -7.79 -3.13 2.82
N GLN A 104 -7.00 -2.80 1.80
CA GLN A 104 -6.84 -1.42 1.33
C GLN A 104 -8.15 -0.86 0.76
N PHE A 105 -8.94 -1.68 0.08
CA PHE A 105 -10.25 -1.29 -0.41
C PHE A 105 -11.18 -0.92 0.74
N TRP A 106 -11.24 -1.72 1.79
CA TRP A 106 -11.99 -1.36 3.00
C TRP A 106 -11.49 -0.05 3.63
N HIS A 107 -10.18 0.09 3.81
CA HIS A 107 -9.57 1.30 4.35
C HIS A 107 -9.89 2.54 3.49
N HIS A 108 -9.92 2.39 2.17
CA HIS A 108 -10.34 3.43 1.22
C HIS A 108 -11.80 3.85 1.40
N ILE A 109 -12.72 2.90 1.68
CA ILE A 109 -14.13 3.24 1.95
C ILE A 109 -14.25 4.12 3.20
N GLU A 110 -13.49 3.85 4.25
CA GLU A 110 -13.48 4.72 5.44
C GLU A 110 -12.95 6.12 5.10
N HIS A 111 -11.93 6.23 4.26
CA HIS A 111 -11.46 7.53 3.78
C HIS A 111 -12.47 8.26 2.90
N LEU A 112 -13.19 7.54 2.02
CA LEU A 112 -14.26 8.12 1.22
C LEU A 112 -15.36 8.69 2.11
N LEU A 113 -15.75 7.94 3.13
CA LEU A 113 -16.73 8.38 4.13
C LEU A 113 -16.27 9.65 4.86
N LEU A 114 -15.00 9.74 5.26
CA LEU A 114 -14.43 10.96 5.87
C LEU A 114 -14.46 12.15 4.91
N LEU A 115 -14.10 11.94 3.63
CA LEU A 115 -14.14 12.99 2.61
C LEU A 115 -15.57 13.48 2.39
N LEU A 116 -16.55 12.58 2.26
CA LEU A 116 -17.96 12.94 2.09
C LEU A 116 -18.49 13.73 3.29
N GLN A 117 -18.14 13.32 4.51
CA GLN A 117 -18.46 14.08 5.72
C GLN A 117 -17.87 15.48 5.69
N ALA A 118 -16.59 15.62 5.29
CA ALA A 118 -15.93 16.93 5.19
C ALA A 118 -16.55 17.85 4.13
N GLN A 119 -17.09 17.28 3.04
CA GLN A 119 -17.73 18.07 1.97
C GLN A 119 -19.18 18.44 2.29
N THR A 120 -19.91 17.56 2.99
CA THR A 120 -21.36 17.74 3.25
C THR A 120 -21.65 18.40 4.60
N GLY A 121 -20.70 18.34 5.55
CA GLY A 121 -20.92 18.77 6.93
C GLY A 121 -21.80 17.81 7.75
N HIS A 122 -22.21 16.66 7.20
CA HIS A 122 -23.02 15.66 7.90
C HIS A 122 -22.15 14.62 8.59
N TYR A 123 -21.91 14.79 9.88
CA TYR A 123 -21.02 13.90 10.64
C TYR A 123 -21.75 12.69 11.24
N LEU A 124 -21.10 11.53 11.20
CA LEU A 124 -21.65 10.30 11.75
C LEU A 124 -21.89 10.43 13.27
N GLY A 125 -23.07 9.98 13.71
CA GLY A 125 -23.43 9.96 15.13
C GLY A 125 -23.46 11.34 15.80
N GLY A 126 -23.58 12.43 15.04
CA GLY A 126 -23.55 13.79 15.58
C GLY A 126 -22.16 14.24 16.08
N ALA A 127 -21.09 13.57 15.63
CA ALA A 127 -19.72 13.96 15.96
C ALA A 127 -19.42 15.41 15.53
N ALA A 128 -18.45 16.07 16.16
CA ALA A 128 -18.06 17.44 15.82
C ALA A 128 -17.17 17.56 14.56
N VAL A 129 -16.62 16.43 14.10
CA VAL A 129 -15.64 16.34 13.00
C VAL A 129 -15.86 15.05 12.19
N PRO A 130 -15.36 14.98 10.94
CA PRO A 130 -15.39 13.74 10.16
C PRO A 130 -14.84 12.54 10.94
N THR A 131 -15.67 11.52 11.10
CA THR A 131 -15.37 10.32 11.91
C THR A 131 -15.74 9.05 11.15
N SER A 132 -14.81 8.11 11.00
CA SER A 132 -15.08 6.83 10.34
C SER A 132 -15.88 5.88 11.25
N LEU A 133 -16.29 4.72 10.72
CA LEU A 133 -17.07 3.74 11.47
C LEU A 133 -16.28 3.18 12.65
N VAL A 134 -15.03 2.75 12.41
CA VAL A 134 -14.19 2.19 13.48
C VAL A 134 -13.65 3.28 14.41
N GLN A 135 -13.59 4.54 13.94
CA GLN A 135 -13.18 5.67 14.78
C GLN A 135 -14.13 5.97 15.95
N LEU A 136 -15.36 5.44 15.93
CA LEU A 136 -16.31 5.57 17.04
C LEU A 136 -15.81 4.88 18.32
N ILE A 137 -14.89 3.91 18.19
CA ILE A 137 -14.36 3.12 19.31
C ILE A 137 -12.83 3.17 19.42
N VAL A 138 -12.11 3.53 18.35
CA VAL A 138 -10.63 3.63 18.34
C VAL A 138 -10.20 5.02 17.85
N PRO A 139 -9.27 5.72 18.53
CA PRO A 139 -8.88 7.05 18.07
C PRO A 139 -8.18 7.02 16.70
N ARG A 140 -8.29 8.13 15.95
CA ARG A 140 -7.90 8.21 14.53
C ARG A 140 -6.49 7.72 14.23
N VAL A 141 -5.50 8.15 15.02
CA VAL A 141 -4.08 7.87 14.74
C VAL A 141 -3.79 6.39 14.91
N GLU A 142 -4.27 5.79 15.99
CA GLU A 142 -4.16 4.38 16.32
C GLU A 142 -4.82 3.52 15.24
N LEU A 143 -6.03 3.91 14.83
CA LEU A 143 -6.75 3.21 13.77
C LEU A 143 -5.99 3.27 12.43
N HIS A 144 -5.44 4.43 12.08
CA HIS A 144 -4.71 4.59 10.84
C HIS A 144 -3.40 3.78 10.83
N LEU A 145 -2.68 3.75 11.95
CA LEU A 145 -1.51 2.89 12.13
C LEU A 145 -1.86 1.40 12.06
N PHE A 146 -2.99 1.01 12.63
CA PHE A 146 -3.50 -0.35 12.53
C PHE A 146 -3.78 -0.72 11.06
N TYR A 147 -4.56 0.09 10.34
CA TYR A 147 -4.86 -0.16 8.92
C TYR A 147 -3.61 -0.24 8.07
N ASN A 148 -2.70 0.73 8.23
CA ASN A 148 -1.44 0.72 7.51
C ASN A 148 -0.64 -0.55 7.76
N THR A 149 -0.59 -1.02 9.01
CA THR A 149 0.07 -2.28 9.36
C THR A 149 -0.60 -3.50 8.72
N VAL A 150 -1.92 -3.65 8.84
CA VAL A 150 -2.63 -4.84 8.32
C VAL A 150 -2.68 -4.89 6.80
N VAL A 151 -2.55 -3.75 6.10
CA VAL A 151 -2.36 -3.71 4.65
C VAL A 151 -0.90 -4.00 4.28
N PHE A 152 0.06 -3.37 4.97
CA PHE A 152 1.49 -3.47 4.64
C PHE A 152 2.05 -4.87 4.84
N ILE A 153 1.65 -5.60 5.89
CA ILE A 153 2.15 -6.96 6.16
C ILE A 153 1.86 -7.91 4.98
N PRO A 154 0.61 -8.08 4.50
CA PRO A 154 0.32 -8.85 3.30
C PRO A 154 1.12 -8.41 2.06
N MET A 155 1.37 -7.11 1.87
CA MET A 155 2.22 -6.61 0.78
C MET A 155 3.65 -7.12 0.90
N VAL A 156 4.24 -7.03 2.10
CA VAL A 156 5.59 -7.55 2.36
C VAL A 156 5.66 -9.06 2.15
N VAL A 157 4.66 -9.80 2.62
CA VAL A 157 4.58 -11.26 2.39
C VAL A 157 4.48 -11.56 0.89
N ALA A 158 3.64 -10.84 0.15
CA ALA A 158 3.52 -10.97 -1.30
C ALA A 158 4.86 -10.70 -2.00
N LEU A 159 5.56 -9.63 -1.65
CA LEU A 159 6.88 -9.29 -2.21
C LEU A 159 7.92 -10.36 -1.90
N TYR A 160 7.97 -10.84 -0.65
CA TYR A 160 8.90 -11.89 -0.24
C TYR A 160 8.70 -13.15 -1.07
N LEU A 161 7.45 -13.60 -1.22
CA LEU A 161 7.09 -14.76 -2.04
C LEU A 161 7.34 -14.52 -3.54
N HIS A 162 7.11 -13.30 -4.03
CA HIS A 162 7.37 -12.92 -5.42
C HIS A 162 8.85 -12.96 -5.79
N LEU A 163 9.74 -12.61 -4.86
CA LEU A 163 11.19 -12.67 -5.04
C LEU A 163 11.78 -14.06 -4.75
N ARG A 164 11.00 -14.93 -4.09
CA ARG A 164 11.34 -16.32 -3.75
C ARG A 164 10.27 -17.31 -4.26
N PRO A 165 10.00 -17.34 -5.57
CA PRO A 165 9.00 -18.24 -6.14
C PRO A 165 9.46 -19.71 -6.07
N THR A 166 8.52 -20.64 -5.97
CA THR A 166 8.75 -22.04 -6.33
C THR A 166 9.05 -22.16 -7.82
N GLU A 167 9.56 -23.31 -8.29
CA GLU A 167 9.79 -23.49 -9.72
C GLU A 167 8.51 -23.37 -10.57
N ALA A 168 7.39 -23.88 -10.06
CA ALA A 168 6.10 -23.79 -10.74
C ALA A 168 5.65 -22.32 -10.84
N GLU A 169 5.77 -21.55 -9.76
CA GLU A 169 5.48 -20.12 -9.74
C GLU A 169 6.41 -19.35 -10.70
N ALA A 170 7.71 -19.65 -10.70
CA ALA A 170 8.70 -19.01 -11.56
C ALA A 170 8.46 -19.27 -13.06
N ARG A 171 8.02 -20.49 -13.42
CA ARG A 171 7.61 -20.82 -14.79
C ARG A 171 6.36 -20.03 -15.23
N ALA A 172 5.45 -19.76 -14.31
CA ALA A 172 4.24 -18.97 -14.57
C ALA A 172 4.49 -17.45 -14.61
N MET A 173 5.61 -16.95 -14.06
CA MET A 173 5.95 -15.53 -14.09
C MET A 173 6.28 -15.07 -15.53
N ALA A 174 5.55 -14.06 -16.00
CA ALA A 174 5.79 -13.37 -17.28
C ALA A 174 6.48 -12.00 -17.12
N CYS A 175 6.73 -11.57 -15.88
CA CYS A 175 7.22 -10.24 -15.55
C CYS A 175 8.76 -10.17 -15.45
N SER A 176 9.30 -8.95 -15.47
CA SER A 176 10.74 -8.69 -15.31
C SER A 176 11.32 -9.01 -13.94
N CYS A 177 10.49 -9.50 -13.01
CA CYS A 177 10.95 -10.02 -11.72
C CYS A 177 11.38 -11.49 -11.78
N ARG A 178 11.07 -12.23 -12.86
CA ARG A 178 11.37 -13.66 -12.99
C ARG A 178 12.87 -13.93 -12.75
N PRO A 179 13.23 -14.87 -11.85
CA PRO A 179 14.61 -15.29 -11.67
C PRO A 179 15.26 -15.77 -12.98
N SER A 180 16.50 -15.35 -13.24
CA SER A 180 17.30 -15.94 -14.32
C SER A 180 17.75 -17.35 -13.96
N ASP A 181 17.97 -18.21 -14.96
CA ASP A 181 18.42 -19.59 -14.74
C ASP A 181 19.72 -19.68 -13.92
N VAL A 182 20.60 -18.68 -14.06
CA VAL A 182 21.84 -18.55 -13.26
C VAL A 182 21.53 -18.30 -11.78
N SER A 183 20.57 -17.42 -11.48
CA SER A 183 20.17 -17.11 -10.10
C SER A 183 19.40 -18.26 -9.44
N ALA A 184 18.69 -19.08 -10.23
CA ALA A 184 18.02 -20.28 -9.77
C ALA A 184 19.05 -21.36 -9.37
N ARG A 185 20.04 -21.63 -10.23
CA ARG A 185 21.11 -22.61 -9.96
C ARG A 185 21.92 -22.27 -8.69
N ARG A 186 22.27 -21.00 -8.49
CA ARG A 186 22.98 -20.55 -7.27
C ARG A 186 22.18 -20.79 -5.99
N ARG A 187 20.85 -20.61 -6.03
CA ARG A 187 19.98 -20.87 -4.86
C ARG A 187 19.90 -22.35 -4.51
N VAL A 188 19.80 -23.22 -5.52
CA VAL A 188 19.82 -24.68 -5.32
C VAL A 188 21.14 -25.09 -4.68
N GLN A 189 22.28 -24.62 -5.22
CA GLN A 189 23.61 -24.91 -4.67
C GLN A 189 23.77 -24.47 -3.22
N ALA A 190 23.24 -23.28 -2.85
CA ALA A 190 23.28 -22.79 -1.47
C ALA A 190 22.41 -23.61 -0.52
N ALA A 191 21.23 -24.07 -0.97
CA ALA A 191 20.32 -24.89 -0.16
C ALA A 191 20.82 -26.33 0.06
N THR A 192 21.61 -26.88 -0.87
CA THR A 192 22.22 -28.21 -0.74
C THR A 192 23.53 -28.22 0.06
N ALA A 193 24.09 -27.04 0.36
CA ALA A 193 25.34 -26.88 1.12
C ALA A 193 25.10 -26.59 2.62
N SER A 194 23.85 -26.66 3.08
CA SER A 194 23.42 -26.46 4.47
C SER A 194 22.90 -27.78 5.04
#